data_AF-A0A6L4A1R0-F1
#
_entry.id   AF-A0A6L4A1R0-F1
#
_cell.length_a   1.000
_cell.length_b   1.000
_cell.length_c   1.000
_cell.angle_alpha   90.00
_cell.angle_beta   90.00
_cell.angle_gamma   90.00
#
_symmetry.space_group_name_H-M   'P 1'
#
loop_
_entity.id
_entity.type
_entity.pdbx_description
1 polymer ?
#
loop_
_entity_poly.entity_id
_entity_poly.type
_entity_poly.pdbx_seq_one_letter_code
_entity_poly.pdbx_strand_id
1 'polypeptide(L)'
;MGHKLAFDFGTTNSLIAHWDTDHPDLVHLPDLSLALDAIVPSLVYMGQGAALDNTPMGGQVVAAGYHQRPDHRLFRNFKRGIVVRPAPEPRYLDNQLWSD
;
A
#
# COMPACT_ATOMS: atom_id res chain seq x y z
N MET A 1 17.21 2.55 23.09
CA MET A 1 15.77 2.87 23.10
C MET A 1 15.22 2.56 21.73
N GLY A 2 14.11 1.82 21.61
CA GLY A 2 13.49 1.56 20.31
C GLY A 2 12.71 2.78 19.85
N HIS A 3 12.82 3.13 18.56
CA HIS A 3 11.98 4.15 17.94
C HIS A 3 10.52 3.67 17.96
N LYS A 4 9.60 4.52 18.43
CA LYS A 4 8.17 4.24 18.34
C LYS A 4 7.64 4.85 17.05
N LEU A 5 7.09 4.00 16.18
CA LEU A 5 6.42 4.42 14.96
C LEU A 5 4.90 4.29 15.15
N ALA A 6 4.17 5.29 14.67
CA ALA A 6 2.73 5.25 14.52
C ALA A 6 2.39 5.08 13.04
N PHE A 7 1.47 4.16 12.75
CA PHE A 7 0.97 3.92 11.40
C PHE A 7 -0.50 4.30 11.36
N ASP A 8 -0.83 5.34 10.60
CA ASP A 8 -2.21 5.51 10.14
C ASP A 8 -2.36 4.69 8.86
N PHE A 9 -2.95 3.52 8.99
CA PHE A 9 -3.21 2.64 7.87
C PHE A 9 -4.59 2.96 7.30
N GLY A 10 -4.70 3.84 6.31
CA GLY A 10 -5.98 4.28 5.76
C GLY A 10 -6.41 3.51 4.50
N THR A 11 -7.68 3.68 4.11
CA THR A 11 -8.26 2.98 2.94
C THR A 11 -7.64 3.46 1.62
N THR A 12 -7.40 4.76 1.51
CA THR A 12 -6.87 5.40 0.29
C THR A 12 -5.40 5.73 0.43
N ASN A 13 -4.99 6.25 1.59
CA ASN A 13 -3.64 6.66 1.90
C ASN A 13 -3.28 6.18 3.30
N SER A 14 -1.99 5.99 3.53
CA SER A 14 -1.39 5.68 4.82
C SER A 14 -0.30 6.68 5.15
N LEU A 15 -0.04 6.87 6.44
CA LEU A 15 1.00 7.75 6.97
C LEU A 15 1.79 7.03 8.03
N ILE A 16 3.07 7.36 8.14
CA ILE A 16 3.93 6.92 9.22
C ILE A 16 4.42 8.15 9.96
N ALA A 17 4.31 8.14 11.28
CA ALA A 17 4.89 9.16 12.13
C ALA A 17 5.86 8.54 13.13
N HIS A 18 6.88 9.28 13.51
CA HIS A 18 7.71 8.95 14.67
C HIS A 18 7.68 10.10 15.67
N TRP A 19 7.96 9.79 16.92
CA TRP A 19 8.26 10.81 17.91
C TRP A 19 9.73 11.19 17.78
N ASP A 20 10.02 12.40 17.30
CA ASP A 20 11.31 13.04 17.57
C ASP A 20 11.23 13.72 18.92
N THR A 21 12.35 13.79 19.63
CA THR A 21 12.58 14.26 21.00
C THR A 21 11.43 15.06 21.63
N ASP A 22 10.99 16.15 20.97
CA ASP A 22 9.92 17.03 21.46
C ASP A 22 8.73 17.24 20.50
N HIS A 23 8.70 16.60 19.33
CA HIS A 23 7.62 16.78 18.35
C HIS A 23 7.35 15.53 17.50
N PRO A 24 6.10 15.32 17.06
CA PRO A 24 5.82 14.30 16.05
C PRO A 24 6.35 14.76 14.69
N ASP A 25 6.98 13.85 13.95
CA ASP A 25 7.38 14.06 12.56
C ASP A 25 6.89 12.92 11.66
N LEU A 26 6.60 13.23 10.41
CA LEU A 26 6.16 12.26 9.42
C LEU A 26 7.37 11.61 8.75
N VAL A 27 7.36 10.28 8.68
CA VAL A 27 8.41 9.53 7.99
C VAL A 27 8.11 9.52 6.49
N HIS A 28 8.94 10.22 5.72
CA HIS A 28 8.98 10.05 4.27
C HIS A 28 9.68 8.73 3.93
N LEU A 29 8.99 7.85 3.22
CA LEU A 29 9.54 6.60 2.73
C LEU A 29 9.90 6.75 1.25
N PRO A 30 11.20 6.69 0.88
CA PRO A 30 11.60 6.70 -0.52
C PRO A 30 10.83 5.66 -1.33
N ASP A 31 10.42 6.05 -2.53
CA ASP A 31 9.62 5.27 -3.49
C ASP A 31 8.19 4.92 -3.06
N LEU A 32 7.89 4.80 -1.76
CA LEU A 32 6.55 4.49 -1.25
C LEU A 32 5.71 5.74 -0.98
N SER A 33 6.33 6.84 -0.56
CA SER A 33 5.68 8.12 -0.39
C SER A 33 5.56 8.87 -1.73
N LEU A 34 4.54 9.70 -1.87
CA LEU A 34 4.48 10.65 -2.98
C LEU A 34 5.56 11.73 -2.79
N ALA A 35 6.16 12.22 -3.88
CA ALA A 35 7.38 13.02 -3.84
C ALA A 35 7.30 14.33 -3.01
N LEU A 36 6.10 14.81 -2.69
CA LEU A 36 5.89 16.08 -1.98
C LEU A 36 5.35 15.92 -0.56
N ASP A 37 4.81 14.75 -0.21
CA ASP A 37 4.15 14.53 1.07
C ASP A 37 4.54 13.13 1.59
N ALA A 38 4.73 12.95 2.89
CA ALA A 38 4.95 11.62 3.50
C ALA A 38 3.75 10.64 3.36
N ILE A 39 2.79 10.98 2.49
CA ILE A 39 1.61 10.21 2.12
C ILE A 39 2.03 9.00 1.29
N VAL A 40 1.67 7.81 1.77
CA VAL A 40 1.82 6.54 1.06
C VAL A 40 0.45 6.12 0.51
N PRO A 41 0.23 6.07 -0.81
CA PRO A 41 -1.01 5.53 -1.37
C PRO A 41 -1.22 4.08 -0.90
N SER A 42 -2.43 3.73 -0.45
CA SER A 42 -2.77 2.36 -0.06
C SER A 42 -3.07 1.52 -1.31
N LEU A 43 -2.03 1.32 -2.12
CA LEU A 43 -2.07 0.65 -3.42
C LEU A 43 -1.00 -0.43 -3.49
N VAL A 44 -1.35 -1.57 -4.09
CA VAL A 44 -0.44 -2.67 -4.40
C VAL A 44 -0.75 -3.14 -5.81
N TYR A 45 0.25 -3.33 -6.66
CA TYR A 45 0.05 -3.83 -8.03
C TYR A 45 0.73 -5.18 -8.23
N MET A 46 -0.04 -6.21 -8.56
CA MET A 46 0.47 -7.57 -8.74
C MET A 46 0.93 -7.83 -10.18
N GLY A 47 2.23 -7.69 -10.42
CA GLY A 47 2.87 -8.01 -11.70
C GLY A 47 2.73 -9.48 -12.10
N GLN A 48 3.09 -9.81 -13.36
CA GLN A 48 3.07 -11.20 -13.83
C GLN A 48 4.09 -12.05 -13.07
N GLY A 49 3.64 -13.17 -12.50
CA GLY A 49 4.50 -14.09 -11.74
C GLY A 49 5.15 -13.42 -10.52
N ALA A 50 4.57 -12.33 -10.01
CA ALA A 50 5.18 -11.54 -8.97
C ALA A 50 5.34 -12.33 -7.66
N ALA A 51 6.59 -12.43 -7.20
CA ALA A 51 6.91 -12.70 -5.81
C ALA A 51 6.72 -11.41 -4.99
N LEU A 52 6.32 -11.54 -3.72
CA LEU A 52 6.05 -10.40 -2.81
C LEU A 52 7.18 -9.37 -2.80
N ASP A 53 8.44 -9.82 -2.92
CA ASP A 53 9.64 -8.99 -2.80
C ASP A 53 9.82 -7.96 -3.94
N ASN A 54 9.12 -8.14 -5.07
CA ASN A 54 9.20 -7.25 -6.24
C ASN A 54 7.84 -6.66 -6.62
N THR A 55 6.90 -6.64 -5.69
CA THR A 55 5.55 -6.09 -5.92
C THR A 55 5.57 -4.57 -5.75
N PRO A 56 5.24 -3.77 -6.79
CA PRO A 56 5.10 -2.33 -6.65
C PRO A 56 4.02 -1.96 -5.62
N MET A 57 4.37 -1.05 -4.71
CA MET A 57 3.50 -0.57 -3.64
C MET A 57 3.53 0.95 -3.52
N GLY A 58 2.44 1.55 -3.03
CA GLY A 58 2.36 2.99 -2.75
C GLY A 58 2.76 3.88 -3.92
N GLY A 59 3.72 4.76 -3.67
CA GLY A 59 4.26 5.71 -4.64
C GLY A 59 4.78 5.04 -5.91
N GLN A 60 5.36 3.83 -5.82
CA GLN A 60 5.83 3.08 -6.98
C GLN A 60 4.70 2.74 -7.96
N VAL A 61 3.51 2.43 -7.43
CA VAL A 61 2.30 2.16 -8.26
C VAL A 61 1.87 3.42 -9.00
N VAL A 62 2.00 4.58 -8.36
CA VAL A 62 1.67 5.87 -8.96
C VAL A 62 2.70 6.25 -10.02
N ALA A 63 3.99 6.20 -9.66
CA ALA A 63 5.11 6.55 -10.51
C ALA A 63 5.18 5.71 -11.81
N ALA A 64 4.87 4.42 -11.73
CA ALA A 64 4.84 3.53 -12.90
C ALA A 64 3.52 3.55 -13.68
N GLY A 65 2.55 4.38 -13.30
CA GLY A 65 1.24 4.49 -13.98
C GLY A 65 0.33 3.27 -13.82
N TYR A 66 0.66 2.33 -12.93
CA TYR A 66 -0.12 1.10 -12.71
C TYR A 66 -1.54 1.38 -12.21
N HIS A 67 -1.73 2.45 -11.44
CA HIS A 67 -3.04 2.88 -10.91
C HIS A 67 -4.07 3.26 -11.99
N GLN A 68 -3.63 3.51 -13.24
CA GLN A 68 -4.48 3.89 -14.37
C GLN A 68 -4.79 2.72 -15.31
N ARG A 69 -4.16 1.57 -15.10
CA ARG A 69 -4.35 0.41 -15.98
C ARG A 69 -5.75 -0.17 -15.77
N PRO A 70 -6.46 -0.54 -16.86
CA PRO A 70 -7.79 -1.12 -16.76
C PRO A 70 -7.77 -2.63 -16.44
N ASP A 71 -6.71 -3.13 -15.81
CA ASP A 71 -6.55 -4.55 -15.47
C ASP A 71 -7.00 -4.84 -14.02
N HIS A 72 -7.07 -6.13 -13.66
CA HIS A 72 -7.50 -6.56 -12.32
C HIS A 72 -6.33 -6.76 -11.33
N ARG A 73 -5.13 -6.30 -11.71
CA ARG A 73 -3.89 -6.49 -10.93
C ARG A 73 -3.68 -5.43 -9.87
N LEU A 74 -4.42 -4.33 -9.93
CA LEU A 74 -4.41 -3.29 -8.91
C LEU A 74 -5.28 -3.68 -7.70
N PHE A 75 -4.67 -3.72 -6.53
CA PHE A 75 -5.32 -3.83 -5.23
C PHE A 75 -5.38 -2.42 -4.62
N ARG A 76 -6.60 -2.00 -4.28
CA ARG A 76 -6.93 -0.69 -3.71
C ARG A 76 -8.16 -0.82 -2.83
N ASN A 77 -8.30 0.05 -1.84
CA ASN A 77 -9.40 -0.01 -0.85
C ASN A 77 -9.46 -1.32 -0.03
N PHE A 78 -8.42 -2.16 -0.08
CA PHE A 78 -8.38 -3.48 0.55
C PHE A 78 -8.57 -3.41 2.08
N LYS A 79 -8.25 -2.28 2.73
CA LYS A 79 -8.59 -2.04 4.14
C LYS A 79 -10.07 -2.29 4.45
N ARG A 80 -10.98 -2.00 3.51
CA ARG A 80 -12.43 -2.25 3.68
C ARG A 80 -12.79 -3.72 3.67
N GLY A 81 -11.94 -4.59 3.12
CA GLY A 81 -12.13 -6.04 3.08
C GLY A 81 -11.58 -6.76 4.31
N ILE A 82 -10.64 -6.14 5.03
CA ILE A 82 -10.01 -6.73 6.21
C ILE A 82 -11.07 -6.95 7.30
N VAL A 83 -11.22 -8.20 7.75
CA VAL A 83 -12.16 -8.65 8.81
C VAL A 83 -13.66 -8.52 8.45
N VAL A 84 -14.01 -8.21 7.20
CA VAL A 84 -15.41 -8.19 6.77
C VAL A 84 -15.94 -9.62 6.54
N ARG A 85 -17.23 -9.84 6.84
CA ARG A 85 -17.94 -11.10 6.59
C ARG A 85 -19.20 -10.84 5.76
N PRO A 86 -19.42 -11.57 4.64
CA PRO A 86 -18.46 -12.49 4.02
C PRO A 86 -17.22 -11.74 3.52
N ALA A 87 -16.09 -12.45 3.43
CA ALA A 87 -14.87 -11.87 2.91
C ALA A 87 -15.06 -11.44 1.44
N PRO A 88 -14.33 -10.42 0.94
CA PRO A 88 -14.34 -10.08 -0.48
C PRO A 88 -14.00 -11.30 -1.35
N GLU A 89 -14.65 -11.39 -2.50
CA GLU A 89 -14.39 -12.46 -3.48
C GLU A 89 -12.92 -12.42 -3.94
N PRO A 90 -12.17 -13.52 -3.80
CA PRO A 90 -10.80 -13.60 -4.29
C PRO A 90 -10.74 -13.53 -5.82
N ARG A 91 -9.59 -13.09 -6.35
CA ARG A 91 -9.31 -12.96 -7.79
C ARG A 91 -8.20 -13.91 -8.23
N TYR A 92 -8.34 -14.50 -9.42
CA TYR A 92 -7.28 -15.29 -10.03
C TYR A 92 -6.33 -14.41 -10.82
N LEU A 93 -5.04 -14.43 -10.47
CA LEU A 93 -3.95 -13.80 -11.22
C LEU A 93 -2.91 -14.89 -11.51
N ASP A 94 -2.61 -15.11 -12.78
CA ASP A 94 -1.59 -16.08 -13.21
C ASP A 94 -1.81 -17.50 -12.63
N ASN A 95 -3.07 -17.96 -12.63
CA ASN A 95 -3.53 -19.24 -12.03
C ASN A 95 -3.34 -19.36 -10.51
N GLN A 96 -3.04 -18.26 -9.82
CA GLN A 96 -2.98 -18.18 -8.36
C GLN A 96 -4.15 -17.35 -7.82
N LEU A 97 -4.74 -17.81 -6.73
CA LEU A 97 -5.83 -17.12 -6.04
C LEU A 97 -5.26 -16.04 -5.11
N TRP A 98 -5.75 -14.81 -5.22
CA TRP A 98 -5.38 -13.67 -4.40
C TRP A 98 -6.61 -13.04 -3.75
N SER A 99 -6.56 -12.80 -2.45
CA SER A 99 -7.56 -11.99 -1.73
C SER A 99 -6.99 -10.63 -1.37
N ASP A 100 -7.88 -9.71 -0.98
CA ASP A 100 -7.52 -8.45 -0.33
C ASP A 100 -6.94 -8.67 1.09
#